data_AF-A0A1D2IMB5-F1
#
_entry.id   AF-A0A1D2IMB5-F1
#
_cell.length_a   1.000
_cell.length_b   1.000
_cell.length_c   1.000
_cell.angle_alpha   90.00
_cell.angle_beta   90.00
_cell.angle_gamma   90.00
#
_symmetry.space_group_name_H-M   'P 1'
#
loop_
_entity.id
_entity.type
_entity.pdbx_description
1 polymer ?
#
loop_
_entity_poly.entity_id
_entity_poly.type
_entity_poly.pdbx_seq_one_letter_code
_entity_poly.pdbx_strand_id
1 'polypeptide(L)'
;MPTGKVKWFNSEKGFGFLSRDDGGDVFVHSSVLPAGLETLKPGQRVEFGVVAGQRGDQALSLTVIDPTPSVAAAQRKKPDELASIVQDLTTLLENITPMLERGRYPERTSGKQIAGLLRAVADQLDV
;
A
#
# COMPACT_ATOMS: atom_id res chain seq x y z
N MET A 1 -1.96 24.87 3.85
CA MET A 1 -0.63 24.54 3.30
C MET A 1 -0.83 23.75 2.01
N PRO A 2 0.07 23.84 1.03
CA PRO A 2 -0.10 23.09 -0.22
C PRO A 2 0.07 21.58 0.00
N THR A 3 -0.68 20.80 -0.78
CA THR A 3 -0.62 19.33 -0.79
C THR A 3 -0.05 18.83 -2.11
N GLY A 4 0.47 17.61 -2.07
CA GLY A 4 0.96 16.95 -3.27
C GLY A 4 1.28 15.48 -3.05
N LYS A 5 1.99 14.91 -4.02
CA LYS A 5 2.43 13.53 -4.02
C LYS A 5 3.93 13.43 -4.23
N VAL A 6 4.57 12.44 -3.63
CA VAL A 6 5.99 12.18 -3.86
C VAL A 6 6.17 11.70 -5.30
N LYS A 7 6.92 12.43 -6.11
CA LYS A 7 7.22 12.03 -7.50
C LYS A 7 8.31 10.97 -7.48
N TRP A 8 9.39 11.25 -6.75
CA TRP A 8 10.46 10.32 -6.46
C TRP A 8 11.32 10.85 -5.30
N PHE A 9 11.99 9.95 -4.60
CA PHE A 9 12.92 10.30 -3.54
C PHE A 9 14.08 9.33 -3.55
N ASN A 10 15.31 9.84 -3.40
CA ASN A 10 16.51 9.04 -3.28
C ASN A 10 17.01 9.12 -1.83
N SER A 11 16.85 8.03 -1.08
CA SER A 11 17.29 7.92 0.32
C SER A 11 18.79 7.94 0.49
N GLU A 12 19.55 7.35 -0.45
CA GLU A 12 21.02 7.36 -0.41
C GLU A 12 21.59 8.77 -0.56
N LYS A 13 20.96 9.58 -1.42
CA LYS A 13 21.37 10.97 -1.66
C LYS A 13 20.67 11.98 -0.76
N GLY A 14 19.60 11.58 -0.06
CA GLY A 14 18.84 12.43 0.85
C GLY A 14 18.03 13.54 0.18
N PHE A 15 17.61 13.39 -1.08
CA PHE A 15 16.77 14.38 -1.76
C PHE A 15 15.80 13.76 -2.77
N GLY A 16 14.76 14.52 -3.11
CA GLY A 16 13.74 14.12 -4.07
C GLY A 16 12.90 15.28 -4.58
N PHE A 17 11.81 14.93 -5.25
CA PHE A 17 10.83 15.88 -5.74
C PHE A 17 9.41 15.45 -5.41
N LEU A 18 8.59 16.44 -5.10
CA LEU A 18 7.16 16.32 -4.85
C LEU A 18 6.42 16.98 -6.01
N SER A 19 5.36 16.35 -6.48
CA SER A 19 4.41 16.95 -7.42
C SER A 19 3.33 17.65 -6.62
N ARG A 20 3.13 18.95 -6.83
CA ARG A 20 2.00 19.68 -6.24
C ARG A 20 0.70 19.30 -6.94
N ASP A 21 -0.40 19.29 -6.19
CA ASP A 21 -1.74 19.13 -6.78
C ASP A 21 -2.10 20.33 -7.68
N ASP A 22 -1.58 21.51 -7.35
CA ASP A 22 -1.78 22.77 -8.09
C ASP A 22 -0.94 22.86 -9.38
N GLY A 23 -0.10 21.86 -9.64
CA GLY A 23 0.91 21.87 -10.70
C GLY A 23 2.27 22.42 -10.25
N GLY A 24 3.33 21.90 -10.88
CA GLY A 24 4.72 22.22 -10.53
C GLY A 24 5.38 21.19 -9.62
N ASP A 25 6.70 21.13 -9.71
CA ASP A 25 7.53 20.23 -8.90
C ASP A 25 8.20 21.03 -7.77
N VAL A 26 8.21 20.46 -6.57
CA VAL A 26 8.84 21.03 -5.37
C VAL A 26 10.00 20.16 -4.95
N PHE A 27 11.15 20.78 -4.75
CA PHE A 27 12.34 20.08 -4.26
C PHE A 27 12.19 19.76 -2.77
N VAL A 28 12.49 18.53 -2.37
CA VAL A 28 12.47 18.09 -0.97
C VAL A 28 13.83 17.51 -0.57
N HIS A 29 14.30 17.89 0.62
CA HIS A 29 15.54 17.40 1.21
C HIS A 29 15.24 16.53 2.44
N SER A 30 16.09 15.58 2.77
CA SER A 30 15.91 14.67 3.91
C SER A 30 15.83 15.42 5.25
N SER A 31 16.43 16.61 5.33
CA SER A 31 16.39 17.46 6.53
C SER A 31 15.01 17.99 6.90
N VAL A 32 14.06 18.01 5.96
CA VAL A 32 12.68 18.48 6.22
C VAL A 32 11.69 17.33 6.42
N LEU A 33 12.18 16.08 6.40
CA LEU A 33 11.38 14.91 6.70
C LEU A 33 10.97 14.89 8.18
N PRO A 34 9.79 14.35 8.50
CA PRO A 34 9.36 14.19 9.89
C PRO A 34 10.28 13.22 10.65
N ALA A 35 10.39 13.43 11.96
CA ALA A 35 11.24 12.62 12.83
C ALA A 35 10.86 11.12 12.73
N GLY A 36 11.86 10.27 12.43
CA GLY A 36 11.68 8.82 12.28
C GLY A 36 11.38 8.36 10.85
N LEU A 37 11.26 9.26 9.87
CA LEU A 37 11.08 8.93 8.46
C LEU A 37 12.36 9.24 7.67
N GLU A 38 13.10 8.21 7.28
CA GLU A 38 14.35 8.37 6.52
C GLU A 38 14.12 8.38 4.99
N THR A 39 12.92 8.01 4.53
CA THR A 39 12.61 7.85 3.11
C THR A 39 11.14 8.13 2.79
N LEU A 40 10.89 8.59 1.56
CA LEU A 40 9.56 8.80 1.00
C LEU A 40 9.27 7.79 -0.12
N LYS A 41 8.07 7.22 -0.13
CA LYS A 41 7.64 6.32 -1.21
C LYS A 41 7.04 7.12 -2.37
N PRO A 42 7.39 6.83 -3.63
CA PRO A 42 6.71 7.41 -4.79
C PRO A 42 5.19 7.21 -4.72
N GLY A 43 4.41 8.24 -5.01
CA GLY A 43 2.96 8.25 -4.95
C GLY A 43 2.36 8.58 -3.57
N GLN A 44 3.18 8.64 -2.51
CA GLN A 44 2.71 8.96 -1.16
C GLN A 44 2.18 10.40 -1.08
N ARG A 45 1.05 10.59 -0.40
CA ARG A 45 0.40 11.91 -0.25
C ARG A 45 1.00 12.66 0.94
N VAL A 46 1.38 13.91 0.71
CA VAL A 46 2.11 14.73 1.66
C VAL A 46 1.56 16.16 1.67
N GLU A 47 1.53 16.77 2.86
CA GLU A 47 1.43 18.21 3.05
C GLU A 47 2.85 18.73 3.13
N PHE A 48 3.08 19.89 2.53
CA PHE A 48 4.35 20.54 2.71
C PHE A 48 4.19 22.05 2.70
N GLY A 49 5.05 22.75 3.42
CA GLY A 49 5.22 24.19 3.26
C GLY A 49 6.13 24.44 2.06
N VAL A 50 5.71 25.27 1.09
CA VAL A 50 6.57 25.66 -0.04
C VAL A 50 7.15 27.05 0.21
N VAL A 51 8.45 27.20 -0.06
CA VAL A 51 9.15 28.48 -0.07
C VAL A 51 9.89 28.65 -1.40
N ALA A 52 9.91 29.86 -1.95
CA ALA A 52 10.67 30.17 -3.15
C ALA A 52 12.17 30.22 -2.81
N GLY A 53 12.92 29.19 -3.20
CA GLY A 53 14.36 29.09 -2.99
C GLY A 53 15.16 29.59 -4.19
N GLN A 54 16.48 29.71 -4.02
CA GLN A 54 17.40 30.11 -5.10
C GLN A 54 17.42 29.15 -6.31
N ARG A 55 16.92 27.93 -6.15
CA ARG A 55 16.89 26.88 -7.19
C ARG A 55 15.46 26.43 -7.55
N GLY A 56 14.47 27.27 -7.26
CA GLY A 56 13.05 26.96 -7.41
C GLY A 56 12.36 26.67 -6.08
N ASP A 57 11.10 26.24 -6.17
CA ASP A 57 10.26 25.96 -5.00
C ASP A 57 10.83 24.80 -4.16
N GLN A 58 11.04 25.04 -2.87
CA GLN A 58 11.58 24.08 -1.91
C GLN A 58 10.57 23.80 -0.79
N ALA A 59 10.51 22.54 -0.37
CA ALA A 59 9.73 22.14 0.79
C ALA A 59 10.45 22.57 2.08
N LEU A 60 9.80 23.39 2.91
CA LEU A 60 10.28 23.86 4.20
C LEU A 60 9.93 22.89 5.34
N SER A 61 8.75 22.30 5.26
CA SER A 61 8.24 21.32 6.21
C SER A 61 7.48 20.27 5.43
N LEU A 62 7.55 19.01 5.85
CA LEU A 62 6.80 17.93 5.25
C LEU A 62 6.07 17.15 6.34
N THR A 63 4.76 17.00 6.17
CA THR A 63 3.94 16.09 6.96
C THR A 63 3.32 15.07 6.03
N VAL A 64 3.45 13.80 6.38
CA VAL A 64 2.80 12.73 5.62
C VAL A 64 1.33 12.75 5.99
N ILE A 65 0.48 13.20 5.06
CA ILE A 65 -0.98 13.11 5.19
C ILE A 65 -1.38 11.80 4.51
N ASP A 66 -1.03 10.67 5.13
CA ASP A 66 -1.63 9.42 4.69
C ASP A 66 -3.11 9.46 5.08
N PRO A 67 -3.99 9.35 4.10
CA PRO A 67 -4.73 8.11 4.01
C PRO A 67 -4.78 7.71 2.55
N THR A 68 -3.81 6.96 2.07
CA THR A 68 -4.10 6.10 0.95
C THR A 68 -3.82 4.67 1.35
N PRO A 69 -4.87 3.89 1.66
CA PRO A 69 -4.67 2.47 1.69
C PRO A 69 -4.25 2.14 0.25
N SER A 70 -3.20 1.33 0.12
CA SER A 70 -2.53 0.97 -1.13
C SER A 70 -3.48 0.88 -2.33
N VAL A 71 -2.99 0.98 -3.58
CA VAL A 71 -3.79 0.55 -4.74
C VAL A 71 -4.43 -0.85 -4.55
N ALA A 72 -3.85 -1.69 -3.67
CA ALA A 72 -4.46 -2.92 -3.16
C ALA A 72 -5.77 -2.71 -2.37
N ALA A 73 -5.87 -1.64 -1.57
CA ALA A 73 -7.06 -1.27 -0.83
C ALA A 73 -8.14 -0.56 -1.65
N ALA A 74 -7.77 0.18 -2.69
CA ALA A 74 -8.75 0.68 -3.66
C ALA A 74 -9.39 -0.48 -4.48
N GLN A 75 -8.69 -1.62 -4.57
CA GLN A 75 -9.18 -2.87 -5.13
C GLN A 75 -9.72 -3.86 -4.09
N ARG A 76 -9.78 -3.49 -2.80
CA ARG A 76 -10.37 -4.35 -1.77
C ARG A 76 -11.84 -4.54 -2.10
N LYS A 77 -12.27 -5.80 -2.06
CA LYS A 77 -13.69 -6.11 -1.91
C LYS A 77 -14.21 -5.45 -0.63
N LYS A 78 -15.50 -5.08 -0.64
CA LYS A 78 -16.14 -4.54 0.56
C LYS A 78 -16.01 -5.55 1.72
N PRO A 79 -15.91 -5.10 2.98
CA PRO A 79 -15.77 -6.00 4.13
C PRO A 79 -16.82 -7.12 4.16
N ASP A 80 -18.07 -6.81 3.82
CA ASP A 80 -19.17 -7.80 3.77
C ASP A 80 -18.95 -8.86 2.67
N GLU A 81 -18.43 -8.45 1.51
CA GLU A 81 -18.11 -9.38 0.43
C GLU A 81 -16.90 -10.25 0.79
N LEU A 82 -15.88 -9.67 1.42
CA LEU A 82 -14.72 -10.43 1.89
C LEU A 82 -15.12 -11.40 2.99
N ALA A 83 -15.99 -11.00 3.92
CA ALA A 83 -16.53 -11.85 4.97
C ALA A 83 -17.29 -13.04 4.39
N SER A 84 -18.12 -12.84 3.36
CA SER A 84 -18.80 -13.93 2.65
C SER A 84 -17.80 -14.91 2.04
N ILE A 85 -16.76 -14.40 1.35
CA ILE A 85 -15.74 -15.24 0.70
C ILE A 85 -14.94 -16.04 1.74
N VAL A 86 -14.58 -15.42 2.87
CA VAL A 86 -13.86 -16.08 3.97
C VAL A 86 -14.74 -17.15 4.62
N GLN A 87 -16.04 -16.91 4.77
CA GLN A 87 -16.98 -17.89 5.31
C GLN A 87 -17.11 -19.11 4.38
N ASP A 88 -17.24 -18.88 3.07
CA ASP A 88 -17.28 -19.93 2.06
C ASP A 88 -15.98 -20.74 2.05
N LEU A 89 -14.84 -20.06 2.14
CA LEU A 89 -13.53 -20.69 2.22
C LEU A 89 -13.37 -21.53 3.49
N THR A 90 -13.82 -21.03 4.64
CA THR A 90 -13.79 -21.78 5.90
C THR A 90 -14.60 -23.07 5.79
N THR A 91 -15.83 -22.97 5.27
CA THR A 91 -16.70 -24.13 5.01
C THR A 91 -16.04 -25.13 4.07
N LEU A 92 -15.37 -24.65 3.02
CA LEU A 92 -14.62 -25.50 2.11
C LEU A 92 -13.46 -26.21 2.81
N LEU A 93 -12.69 -25.49 3.64
CA LEU A 93 -11.55 -26.04 4.37
C LEU A 93 -11.97 -27.09 5.40
N GLU A 94 -13.09 -26.87 6.09
CA GLU A 94 -13.69 -27.84 7.00
C GLU A 94 -14.02 -29.16 6.28
N ASN A 95 -14.54 -29.08 5.06
CA ASN A 95 -14.84 -30.28 4.25
C ASN A 95 -13.60 -31.11 3.88
N ILE A 96 -12.43 -30.48 3.74
CA ILE A 96 -11.17 -31.19 3.42
C ILE A 96 -10.36 -31.57 4.66
N THR A 97 -10.69 -31.05 5.84
CA THR A 97 -9.92 -31.33 7.06
C THR A 97 -9.90 -32.83 7.41
N PRO A 98 -11.04 -33.57 7.39
CA PRO A 98 -11.04 -34.99 7.72
C PRO A 98 -10.21 -35.87 6.79
N MET A 99 -10.06 -35.49 5.52
CA MET A 99 -9.21 -36.25 4.59
C MET A 99 -7.73 -36.01 4.87
N LEU A 100 -7.36 -34.76 5.18
CA LEU A 100 -5.99 -34.40 5.54
C LEU A 100 -5.55 -35.08 6.83
N GLU A 101 -6.43 -35.15 7.83
CA GLU A 101 -6.20 -35.90 9.09
C GLU A 101 -5.97 -37.39 8.84
N ARG A 102 -6.57 -37.94 7.78
CA ARG A 102 -6.36 -39.32 7.34
C ARG A 102 -5.14 -39.50 6.42
N GLY A 103 -4.31 -38.45 6.28
CA GLY A 103 -3.10 -38.46 5.45
C GLY A 103 -3.39 -38.43 3.95
N ARG A 104 -4.59 -38.03 3.52
CA ARG A 104 -4.97 -37.94 2.10
C ARG A 104 -5.17 -36.50 1.68
N TYR A 105 -4.54 -36.11 0.59
CA TYR A 105 -4.73 -34.80 -0.03
C TYR A 105 -5.94 -34.82 -0.99
N PRO A 106 -6.60 -33.67 -1.20
CA PRO A 106 -7.59 -33.52 -2.26
C PRO A 106 -7.01 -33.82 -3.64
N GLU A 107 -7.87 -34.18 -4.59
CA GLU A 107 -7.46 -34.39 -5.98
C GLU A 107 -6.77 -33.14 -6.57
N ARG A 108 -5.88 -33.33 -7.55
CA ARG A 108 -5.03 -32.26 -8.09
C ARG A 108 -5.81 -31.04 -8.59
N THR A 109 -7.00 -31.26 -9.17
CA THR A 109 -7.91 -30.20 -9.64
C THR A 109 -8.50 -29.44 -8.46
N SER A 110 -9.10 -30.14 -7.50
CA SER A 110 -9.65 -29.56 -6.27
C SER A 110 -8.58 -28.81 -5.48
N GLY A 111 -7.42 -29.43 -5.23
CA GLY A 111 -6.30 -28.78 -4.52
C GLY A 111 -5.83 -27.48 -5.18
N LYS A 112 -5.80 -27.41 -6.52
CA LYS A 112 -5.48 -26.16 -7.24
C LYS A 112 -6.55 -25.08 -7.03
N GLN A 113 -7.83 -25.43 -7.04
CA GLN A 113 -8.91 -24.48 -6.80
C GLN A 113 -8.85 -23.91 -5.38
N ILE A 114 -8.62 -24.78 -4.39
CA ILE A 114 -8.50 -24.40 -2.97
C ILE A 114 -7.31 -23.47 -2.76
N ALA A 115 -6.15 -23.82 -3.33
CA ALA A 115 -4.96 -22.98 -3.28
C ALA A 115 -5.18 -21.62 -3.97
N GLY A 116 -5.93 -21.59 -5.08
CA GLY A 116 -6.30 -20.35 -5.77
C GLY A 116 -7.16 -19.44 -4.89
N LEU A 117 -8.17 -19.99 -4.23
CA LEU A 117 -9.04 -19.23 -3.32
C LEU A 117 -8.28 -18.71 -2.09
N LEU A 118 -7.44 -19.55 -1.47
CA LEU A 118 -6.59 -19.14 -0.35
C LEU A 118 -5.67 -17.97 -0.72
N ARG A 119 -5.03 -18.02 -1.90
CA ARG A 119 -4.21 -16.92 -2.39
C ARG A 119 -5.04 -15.67 -2.66
N ALA A 120 -6.18 -15.81 -3.33
CA ALA A 120 -7.05 -14.67 -3.62
C ALA A 120 -7.54 -13.97 -2.33
N VAL A 121 -7.83 -14.72 -1.26
CA VAL A 121 -8.17 -14.13 0.04
C VAL A 121 -6.95 -13.51 0.71
N ALA A 122 -5.78 -14.17 0.67
CA ALA A 122 -4.55 -13.63 1.20
C ALA A 122 -4.17 -12.31 0.53
N ASP A 123 -4.25 -12.22 -0.80
CA ASP A 123 -3.97 -11.00 -1.58
C ASP A 123 -4.90 -9.82 -1.19
N GLN A 124 -6.12 -10.10 -0.70
CA GLN A 124 -7.04 -9.07 -0.23
C GLN A 124 -6.74 -8.59 1.20
N LEU A 125 -6.08 -9.43 2.00
CA LEU A 125 -5.71 -9.16 3.39
C LEU A 125 -4.29 -8.59 3.54
N ASP A 126 -3.37 -8.94 2.63
CA ASP A 126 -1.97 -8.50 2.60
C ASP A 126 -1.86 -7.10 1.97
N VAL A 127 -2.01 -6.06 2.80
CA VAL A 127 -1.98 -4.65 2.37
C VAL A 127 -1.26 -3.76 3.37
#